data_AF-A0A0Q6LJW3-F1
#
_entry.id   AF-A0A0Q6LJW3-F1
#
_cell.length_a   1.000
_cell.length_b   1.000
_cell.length_c   1.000
_cell.angle_alpha   90.00
_cell.angle_beta   90.00
_cell.angle_gamma   90.00
#
_symmetry.space_group_name_H-M   'P 1'
#
loop_
_entity.id
_entity.type
_entity.pdbx_description
1 polymer ?
#
loop_
_entity_poly.entity_id
_entity_poly.type
_entity_poly.pdbx_seq_one_letter_code
_entity_poly.pdbx_strand_id
1 'polypeptide(L)'
;MLNTYTSYQLIARDIGKALERVEKQPIIERETEYYLKNITKVKTIDEFVKNDRLFKYAMKAHGLQDMAYAKAFMVKALKEGVADKDSFANKLTDKRYAEFVKSFNFAELGERTTVFNKAQQGAVDKYLLRVGMDGGNTQSEAVQKEVKYYLDNIVKVTSAKDLMADARLYAFAMKSFGIEASIPNKEMMEKVLAGGVRDPKSFANEMADKRYAAFATAFNFEAYSADATTINPSQQPSTDKFLRQTLEEDAGKDNEGVRLALYFERKASSIGSFYDVLADPALAKVVRTALGLPEAFASADIDRQVKLFEEKLKISDFSNPKKLGDFLKRFTSLWEINNPSSPVQASVGILFGMPPAYGVSTDLMFAMQKLRF
;
A
#
# COMPACT_ATOMS: atom_id res chain seq x y z
N MET A 1 21.59 -2.70 -22.77
CA MET A 1 20.90 -2.56 -21.47
C MET A 1 19.99 -3.78 -21.31
N LEU A 2 19.44 -4.04 -20.12
CA LEU A 2 18.37 -5.04 -20.01
C LEU A 2 17.07 -4.43 -20.57
N ASN A 3 16.29 -5.22 -21.28
CA ASN A 3 14.98 -4.76 -21.76
C ASN A 3 14.01 -4.51 -20.58
N THR A 4 12.93 -3.79 -20.87
CA THR A 4 11.92 -3.37 -19.89
C THR A 4 11.38 -4.54 -19.05
N TYR A 5 10.98 -5.65 -19.69
CA TYR A 5 10.39 -6.79 -18.97
C TYR A 5 11.39 -7.45 -18.03
N THR A 6 12.62 -7.71 -18.49
CA THR A 6 13.67 -8.33 -17.68
C THR A 6 14.02 -7.44 -16.48
N SER A 7 14.17 -6.13 -16.70
CA SER A 7 14.46 -5.16 -15.64
C SER A 7 13.34 -5.12 -14.58
N TYR A 8 12.08 -5.07 -15.01
CA TYR A 8 10.92 -5.17 -14.13
C TYR A 8 10.92 -6.49 -13.34
N GLN A 9 11.08 -7.62 -14.02
CA GLN A 9 11.00 -8.94 -13.38
C GLN A 9 12.11 -9.15 -12.34
N LEU A 10 13.31 -8.63 -12.57
CA LEU A 10 14.41 -8.69 -11.60
C LEU A 10 14.09 -7.93 -10.31
N ILE A 11 13.39 -6.80 -10.40
CA ILE A 11 12.97 -6.01 -9.24
C ILE A 11 11.76 -6.68 -8.57
N ALA A 12 10.71 -6.98 -9.31
CA ALA A 12 9.46 -7.52 -8.77
C ALA A 12 9.63 -8.88 -8.08
N ARG A 13 10.52 -9.75 -8.60
CA ARG A 13 10.79 -11.07 -8.01
C ARG A 13 11.39 -10.99 -6.60
N ASP A 14 12.16 -9.95 -6.32
CA ASP A 14 12.87 -9.79 -5.04
C ASP A 14 12.76 -8.34 -4.55
N ILE A 15 11.50 -7.89 -4.41
CA ILE A 15 11.17 -6.52 -4.03
C ILE A 15 11.77 -6.15 -2.67
N GLY A 16 11.86 -7.11 -1.74
CA GLY A 16 12.49 -6.92 -0.44
C GLY A 16 13.95 -6.48 -0.58
N LYS A 17 14.77 -7.26 -1.31
CA LYS A 17 16.17 -6.86 -1.56
C LYS A 17 16.29 -5.58 -2.40
N ALA A 18 15.34 -5.31 -3.30
CA ALA A 18 15.34 -4.06 -4.05
C ALA A 18 15.12 -2.85 -3.11
N LEU A 19 14.17 -2.94 -2.18
CA LEU A 19 13.92 -1.92 -1.17
C LEU A 19 15.08 -1.77 -0.19
N GLU A 20 15.67 -2.87 0.30
CA GLU A 20 16.86 -2.84 1.17
C GLU A 20 18.04 -2.11 0.50
N ARG A 21 18.24 -2.30 -0.81
CA ARG A 21 19.28 -1.58 -1.56
C ARG A 21 19.00 -0.09 -1.65
N VAL A 22 17.74 0.30 -1.81
CA VAL A 22 17.33 1.72 -1.80
C VAL A 22 17.50 2.32 -0.42
N GLU A 23 17.08 1.61 0.63
CA GLU A 23 17.19 2.05 2.01
C GLU A 23 18.65 2.30 2.42
N LYS A 24 19.58 1.43 1.99
CA LYS A 24 21.03 1.58 2.25
C LYS A 24 21.71 2.69 1.46
N GLN A 25 21.00 3.43 0.61
CA GLN A 25 21.56 4.63 -0.01
C GLN A 25 21.74 5.71 1.07
N PRO A 26 22.92 6.33 1.22
CA PRO A 26 23.23 7.19 2.38
C PRO A 26 22.25 8.34 2.62
N ILE A 27 21.71 8.94 1.56
CA ILE A 27 20.72 10.03 1.67
C ILE A 27 19.38 9.47 2.16
N ILE A 28 18.94 8.33 1.60
CA ILE A 28 17.66 7.70 1.91
C ILE A 28 17.65 7.18 3.35
N GLU A 29 18.72 6.53 3.78
CA GLU A 29 18.93 6.09 5.16
C GLU A 29 18.81 7.28 6.12
N ARG A 30 19.57 8.34 5.90
CA ARG A 30 19.59 9.53 6.76
C ARG A 30 18.24 10.25 6.82
N GLU A 31 17.50 10.31 5.70
CA GLU A 31 16.15 10.89 5.69
C GLU A 31 15.16 10.01 6.47
N THR A 32 15.25 8.69 6.29
CA THR A 32 14.38 7.70 6.95
C THR A 32 14.61 7.66 8.46
N GLU A 33 15.87 7.63 8.90
CA GLU A 33 16.23 7.70 10.31
C GLU A 33 15.72 8.99 10.96
N TYR A 34 15.92 10.13 10.29
CA TYR A 34 15.41 11.40 10.78
C TYR A 34 13.90 11.38 10.90
N TYR A 35 13.21 10.84 9.90
CA TYR A 35 11.75 10.73 9.89
C TYR A 35 11.26 9.91 11.09
N LEU A 36 11.72 8.66 11.23
CA LEU A 36 11.29 7.75 12.30
C LEU A 36 11.62 8.30 13.70
N LYS A 37 12.78 8.95 13.88
CA LYS A 37 13.19 9.53 15.17
C LYS A 37 12.37 10.75 15.60
N ASN A 38 11.71 11.43 14.67
CA ASN A 38 11.06 12.72 14.96
C ASN A 38 9.55 12.73 14.70
N ILE A 39 9.01 11.86 13.85
CA ILE A 39 7.58 11.87 13.53
C ILE A 39 6.70 11.63 14.76
N THR A 40 7.13 10.76 15.68
CA THR A 40 6.40 10.43 16.92
C THR A 40 6.34 11.58 17.93
N LYS A 41 7.13 12.63 17.73
CA LYS A 41 7.13 13.84 18.58
C LYS A 41 6.13 14.89 18.12
N VAL A 42 5.61 14.75 16.89
CA VAL A 42 4.69 15.70 16.29
C VAL A 42 3.28 15.44 16.82
N LYS A 43 2.66 16.48 17.37
CA LYS A 43 1.32 16.45 17.96
C LYS A 43 0.30 17.28 17.20
N THR A 44 0.76 18.26 16.41
CA THR A 44 -0.15 19.16 15.69
C THR A 44 0.13 19.21 14.20
N ILE A 45 -0.89 19.59 13.43
CA ILE A 45 -0.77 19.84 11.98
C ILE A 45 0.28 20.92 11.71
N ASP A 46 0.31 21.96 12.53
CA ASP A 46 1.25 23.06 12.38
C ASP A 46 2.69 22.61 12.60
N GLU A 47 2.97 21.81 13.64
CA GLU A 47 4.29 21.20 13.87
C GLU A 47 4.71 20.32 12.69
N PHE A 48 3.77 19.51 12.18
CA PHE A 48 4.03 18.61 11.07
C PHE A 48 4.42 19.36 9.80
N VAL A 49 3.61 20.33 9.38
CA VAL A 49 3.76 21.05 8.11
C VAL A 49 4.89 22.10 8.16
N LYS A 50 5.18 22.66 9.35
CA LYS A 50 6.34 23.56 9.54
C LYS A 50 7.67 22.81 9.52
N ASN A 51 7.71 21.54 9.91
CA ASN A 51 8.90 20.71 9.73
C ASN A 51 9.02 20.26 8.27
N ASP A 52 9.73 21.06 7.46
CA ASP A 52 9.92 20.80 6.03
C ASP A 52 10.45 19.40 5.72
N ARG A 53 11.34 18.88 6.56
CA ARG A 53 11.98 17.59 6.34
C ARG A 53 10.98 16.45 6.52
N LEU A 54 10.21 16.46 7.61
CA LEU A 54 9.14 15.49 7.85
C LEU A 54 8.03 15.60 6.80
N PHE A 55 7.60 16.82 6.51
CA PHE A 55 6.51 17.06 5.57
C PHE A 55 6.87 16.62 4.15
N LYS A 56 8.05 16.99 3.63
CA LYS A 56 8.50 16.56 2.29
C LYS A 56 8.68 15.06 2.19
N TYR A 57 9.21 14.43 3.25
CA TYR A 57 9.32 12.96 3.32
C TYR A 57 7.94 12.31 3.18
N ALA A 58 6.97 12.75 3.99
CA ALA A 58 5.61 12.24 3.95
C ALA A 58 4.89 12.52 2.62
N MET A 59 5.10 13.70 2.03
CA MET A 59 4.56 14.04 0.71
C MET A 59 5.14 13.12 -0.36
N LYS A 60 6.45 12.87 -0.34
CA LYS A 60 7.09 11.91 -1.25
C LYS A 60 6.56 10.49 -1.05
N ALA A 61 6.39 10.03 0.19
CA ALA A 61 5.80 8.72 0.47
C ALA A 61 4.42 8.54 -0.21
N HIS A 62 3.64 9.60 -0.33
CA HIS A 62 2.32 9.57 -0.97
C HIS A 62 2.35 9.95 -2.45
N GLY A 63 3.53 10.10 -3.05
CA GLY A 63 3.68 10.51 -4.46
C GLY A 63 3.30 11.96 -4.74
N LEU A 64 3.23 12.81 -3.71
CA LEU A 64 2.82 14.21 -3.77
C LEU A 64 4.01 15.18 -3.68
N GLN A 65 5.24 14.72 -3.96
CA GLN A 65 6.45 15.53 -3.78
C GLN A 65 6.45 16.85 -4.58
N ASP A 66 5.89 16.84 -5.79
CA ASP A 66 5.79 18.03 -6.63
C ASP A 66 4.82 19.07 -6.04
N MET A 67 3.93 18.64 -5.14
CA MET A 67 2.94 19.47 -4.45
C MET A 67 3.37 19.81 -3.01
N ALA A 68 4.62 19.50 -2.62
CA ALA A 68 5.12 19.78 -1.27
C ALA A 68 5.21 21.30 -0.96
N TYR A 69 5.13 22.17 -1.96
CA TYR A 69 5.03 23.62 -1.74
C TYR A 69 3.63 24.06 -1.27
N ALA A 70 2.59 23.26 -1.53
CA ALA A 70 1.19 23.60 -1.29
C ALA A 70 0.78 23.37 0.19
N LYS A 71 1.55 23.92 1.13
CA LYS A 71 1.36 23.69 2.58
C LYS A 71 -0.04 24.07 3.07
N ALA A 72 -0.56 25.23 2.67
CA ALA A 72 -1.91 25.67 3.08
C ALA A 72 -3.02 24.74 2.58
N PHE A 73 -2.86 24.20 1.37
CA PHE A 73 -3.77 23.20 0.80
C PHE A 73 -3.78 21.92 1.67
N MET A 74 -2.60 21.43 2.05
CA MET A 74 -2.48 20.25 2.90
C MET A 74 -2.98 20.50 4.33
N VAL A 75 -2.77 21.70 4.89
CA VAL A 75 -3.34 22.07 6.19
C VAL A 75 -4.86 21.99 6.16
N LYS A 76 -5.51 22.48 5.09
CA LYS A 76 -6.97 22.36 4.93
C LYS A 76 -7.40 20.88 4.88
N ALA A 77 -6.74 20.08 4.06
CA ALA A 77 -7.04 18.65 3.93
C ALA A 77 -6.90 17.90 5.27
N LEU A 78 -5.83 18.17 6.03
CA LEU A 78 -5.58 17.54 7.34
C LEU A 78 -6.56 18.01 8.42
N LYS A 79 -7.02 19.26 8.37
CA LYS A 79 -8.01 19.81 9.32
C LYS A 79 -9.39 19.23 9.11
N GLU A 80 -9.83 19.10 7.86
CA GLU A 80 -11.15 18.51 7.54
C GLU A 80 -11.16 16.99 7.67
N GLY A 81 -10.01 16.33 7.49
CA GLY A 81 -9.90 14.89 7.60
C GLY A 81 -10.57 14.14 6.45
N VAL A 82 -10.91 12.89 6.70
CA VAL A 82 -11.49 11.95 5.71
C VAL A 82 -12.74 11.21 6.21
N ALA A 83 -13.18 11.50 7.44
CA ALA A 83 -14.34 10.85 8.05
C ALA A 83 -15.64 11.25 7.33
N ASP A 84 -15.79 12.53 6.99
CA ASP A 84 -16.89 13.01 6.16
C ASP A 84 -16.63 12.68 4.69
N LYS A 85 -17.59 12.01 4.04
CA LYS A 85 -17.57 11.74 2.59
C LYS A 85 -17.42 13.02 1.76
N ASP A 86 -17.89 14.13 2.29
CA ASP A 86 -17.90 15.45 1.67
C ASP A 86 -16.70 16.32 2.08
N SER A 87 -15.73 15.77 2.82
CA SER A 87 -14.51 16.47 3.20
C SER A 87 -13.68 16.89 1.98
N PHE A 88 -12.89 17.96 2.15
CA PHE A 88 -12.03 18.49 1.09
C PHE A 88 -11.20 17.41 0.42
N ALA A 89 -10.50 16.56 1.19
CA ALA A 89 -9.64 15.53 0.63
C ALA A 89 -10.41 14.44 -0.14
N ASN A 90 -11.61 14.07 0.31
CA ASN A 90 -12.44 13.06 -0.34
C ASN A 90 -13.03 13.54 -1.68
N LYS A 91 -13.33 14.85 -1.77
CA LYS A 91 -13.84 15.51 -2.99
C LYS A 91 -12.81 15.70 -4.08
N LEU A 92 -11.51 15.61 -3.78
CA LEU A 92 -10.47 15.74 -4.80
C LEU A 92 -10.51 14.55 -5.77
N THR A 93 -10.23 14.84 -7.05
CA THR A 93 -10.04 13.81 -8.07
C THR A 93 -8.85 12.94 -7.74
N ASP A 94 -7.73 13.55 -7.36
CA ASP A 94 -6.52 12.85 -6.94
C ASP A 94 -6.67 12.27 -5.54
N LYS A 95 -6.88 10.96 -5.45
CA LYS A 95 -7.11 10.26 -4.18
C LYS A 95 -5.87 10.15 -3.30
N ARG A 96 -4.67 10.49 -3.81
CA ARG A 96 -3.44 10.49 -2.99
C ARG A 96 -3.53 11.47 -1.82
N TYR A 97 -4.28 12.55 -1.95
CA TYR A 97 -4.53 13.48 -0.84
C TYR A 97 -5.36 12.85 0.28
N ALA A 98 -6.43 12.12 -0.05
CA ALA A 98 -7.20 11.38 0.94
C ALA A 98 -6.35 10.29 1.61
N GLU A 99 -5.50 9.58 0.85
CA GLU A 99 -4.58 8.59 1.41
C GLU A 99 -3.53 9.22 2.34
N PHE A 100 -3.01 10.40 2.00
CA PHE A 100 -2.12 11.16 2.88
C PHE A 100 -2.84 11.52 4.19
N VAL A 101 -4.04 12.07 4.11
CA VAL A 101 -4.83 12.46 5.29
C VAL A 101 -5.20 11.25 6.15
N LYS A 102 -5.49 10.08 5.55
CA LYS A 102 -5.68 8.82 6.27
C LYS A 102 -4.43 8.42 7.06
N SER A 103 -3.24 8.58 6.46
CA SER A 103 -1.97 8.29 7.13
C SER A 103 -1.66 9.26 8.27
N PHE A 104 -2.08 10.52 8.17
CA PHE A 104 -1.83 11.59 9.16
C PHE A 104 -3.16 12.20 9.66
N ASN A 105 -4.03 11.37 10.23
CA ASN A 105 -5.41 11.74 10.55
C ASN A 105 -5.53 12.58 11.83
N PHE A 106 -4.99 13.80 11.81
CA PHE A 106 -5.06 14.78 12.91
C PHE A 106 -6.49 15.22 13.23
N ALA A 107 -7.39 15.22 12.25
CA ALA A 107 -8.80 15.56 12.47
C ALA A 107 -9.49 14.59 13.43
N GLU A 108 -9.21 13.29 13.32
CA GLU A 108 -9.82 12.26 14.17
C GLU A 108 -8.98 11.97 15.43
N LEU A 109 -7.65 11.93 15.30
CA LEU A 109 -6.76 11.43 16.36
C LEU A 109 -6.05 12.54 17.15
N GLY A 110 -6.10 13.79 16.69
CA GLY A 110 -5.44 14.93 17.34
C GLY A 110 -3.95 14.65 17.61
N GLU A 111 -3.51 14.91 18.84
CA GLU A 111 -2.12 14.71 19.26
C GLU A 111 -1.63 13.27 19.17
N ARG A 112 -2.55 12.30 19.12
CA ARG A 112 -2.19 10.86 19.08
C ARG A 112 -1.88 10.39 17.67
N THR A 113 -2.13 11.19 16.63
CA THR A 113 -2.00 10.79 15.22
C THR A 113 -0.74 9.99 14.90
N THR A 114 0.40 10.46 15.39
CA THR A 114 1.71 9.90 15.06
C THR A 114 2.14 8.73 15.95
N VAL A 115 1.35 8.38 16.97
CA VAL A 115 1.63 7.31 17.94
C VAL A 115 0.46 6.34 18.16
N PHE A 116 -0.73 6.66 17.64
CA PHE A 116 -1.96 5.89 17.84
C PHE A 116 -1.90 4.55 17.10
N ASN A 117 -2.21 3.48 17.80
CA ASN A 117 -2.40 2.16 17.24
C ASN A 117 -3.81 1.65 17.59
N LYS A 118 -4.49 1.10 16.58
CA LYS A 118 -5.89 0.63 16.71
C LYS A 118 -6.02 -0.58 17.64
N ALA A 119 -5.08 -1.51 17.58
CA ALA A 119 -5.05 -2.70 18.43
C ALA A 119 -4.64 -2.37 19.87
N GLN A 120 -3.87 -1.31 20.09
CA GLN A 120 -3.48 -0.84 21.43
C GLN A 120 -4.47 0.19 21.94
N GLN A 121 -4.20 1.48 21.74
CA GLN A 121 -4.94 2.54 22.38
C GLN A 121 -6.40 2.59 21.88
N GLY A 122 -6.64 2.25 20.61
CA GLY A 122 -8.01 2.13 20.09
C GLY A 122 -8.85 1.06 20.78
N ALA A 123 -8.26 -0.10 21.09
CA ALA A 123 -8.94 -1.17 21.83
C ALA A 123 -9.15 -0.78 23.30
N VAL A 124 -8.19 -0.09 23.91
CA VAL A 124 -8.32 0.43 25.29
C VAL A 124 -9.43 1.48 25.39
N ASP A 125 -9.48 2.45 24.47
CA ASP A 125 -10.51 3.50 24.47
C ASP A 125 -11.92 2.87 24.43
N LYS A 126 -12.12 1.87 23.57
CA LYS A 126 -13.40 1.16 23.48
C LYS A 126 -13.69 0.26 24.67
N TYR A 127 -12.67 -0.38 25.24
CA TYR A 127 -12.81 -1.17 26.46
C TYR A 127 -13.31 -0.30 27.62
N LEU A 128 -12.69 0.86 27.84
CA LEU A 128 -13.07 1.79 28.89
C LEU A 128 -14.48 2.35 28.66
N LEU A 129 -14.83 2.64 27.40
CA LEU A 129 -16.20 3.02 27.04
C LEU A 129 -17.20 1.91 27.43
N ARG A 130 -16.90 0.65 27.09
CA ARG A 130 -17.77 -0.50 27.43
C ARG A 130 -17.92 -0.67 28.94
N VAL A 131 -16.82 -0.58 29.69
CA VAL A 131 -16.84 -0.65 31.16
C VAL A 131 -17.75 0.43 31.73
N GLY A 132 -17.66 1.67 31.24
CA GLY A 132 -18.55 2.75 31.67
C GLY A 132 -20.02 2.50 31.33
N MET A 133 -20.31 1.97 30.13
CA MET A 133 -21.66 1.60 29.72
C MET A 133 -22.27 0.48 30.58
N ASP A 134 -21.43 -0.44 31.07
CA ASP A 134 -21.84 -1.52 31.97
C ASP A 134 -21.98 -1.05 33.44
N GLY A 135 -21.83 0.26 33.72
CA GLY A 135 -21.91 0.83 35.06
C GLY A 135 -20.64 0.65 35.92
N GLY A 136 -19.54 0.22 35.31
CA GLY A 136 -18.26 0.03 35.98
C GLY A 136 -17.45 1.33 36.15
N ASN A 137 -16.58 1.36 37.16
CA ASN A 137 -15.63 2.45 37.36
C ASN A 137 -14.37 2.26 36.50
N THR A 138 -14.19 3.11 35.50
CA THR A 138 -13.03 3.08 34.58
C THR A 138 -11.70 3.40 35.29
N GLN A 139 -11.74 4.03 36.46
CA GLN A 139 -10.56 4.35 37.28
C GLN A 139 -10.30 3.31 38.38
N SER A 140 -11.10 2.24 38.45
CA SER A 140 -10.86 1.18 39.44
C SER A 140 -9.51 0.47 39.20
N GLU A 141 -8.87 0.03 40.28
CA GLU A 141 -7.58 -0.66 40.22
C GLU A 141 -7.65 -1.92 39.34
N ALA A 142 -8.76 -2.66 39.38
CA ALA A 142 -8.99 -3.83 38.55
C ALA A 142 -8.98 -3.48 37.06
N VAL A 143 -9.71 -2.44 36.65
CA VAL A 143 -9.75 -1.99 35.25
C VAL A 143 -8.37 -1.51 34.79
N GLN A 144 -7.67 -0.73 35.61
CA GLN A 144 -6.34 -0.24 35.27
C GLN A 144 -5.31 -1.38 35.18
N LYS A 145 -5.43 -2.43 36.01
CA LYS A 145 -4.62 -3.65 35.91
C LYS A 145 -4.87 -4.40 34.60
N GLU A 146 -6.12 -4.52 34.15
CA GLU A 146 -6.44 -5.15 32.87
C GLU A 146 -5.88 -4.34 31.68
N VAL A 147 -6.08 -3.02 31.70
CA VAL A 147 -5.52 -2.13 30.65
C VAL A 147 -4.00 -2.24 30.60
N LYS A 148 -3.33 -2.22 31.74
CA LYS A 148 -1.87 -2.35 31.81
C LYS A 148 -1.42 -3.70 31.25
N TYR A 149 -2.04 -4.80 31.70
CA TYR A 149 -1.70 -6.13 31.21
C TYR A 149 -1.89 -6.23 29.70
N TYR A 150 -2.99 -5.69 29.19
CA TYR A 150 -3.28 -5.69 27.76
C TYR A 150 -2.21 -4.95 26.97
N LEU A 151 -1.88 -3.71 27.33
CA LEU A 151 -0.87 -2.90 26.64
C LEU A 151 0.54 -3.52 26.69
N ASP A 152 0.92 -4.12 27.83
CA ASP A 152 2.24 -4.75 27.99
C ASP A 152 2.43 -6.00 27.13
N ASN A 153 1.34 -6.67 26.74
CA ASN A 153 1.40 -7.99 26.10
C ASN A 153 0.87 -8.00 24.67
N ILE A 154 -0.06 -7.12 24.30
CA ILE A 154 -0.61 -7.07 22.94
C ILE A 154 0.46 -6.77 21.89
N VAL A 155 1.49 -5.99 22.25
CA VAL A 155 2.62 -5.66 21.36
C VAL A 155 3.48 -6.87 20.98
N LYS A 156 3.33 -8.00 21.69
CA LYS A 156 4.07 -9.25 21.43
C LYS A 156 3.30 -10.18 20.50
N VAL A 157 2.04 -9.88 20.22
CA VAL A 157 1.14 -10.71 19.41
C VAL A 157 1.38 -10.39 17.94
N THR A 158 1.81 -11.40 17.19
CA THR A 158 2.19 -11.27 15.77
C THR A 158 1.24 -12.00 14.82
N SER A 159 0.25 -12.73 15.33
CA SER A 159 -0.75 -13.39 14.50
C SER A 159 -2.13 -13.48 15.16
N ALA A 160 -3.15 -13.73 14.33
CA ALA A 160 -4.50 -14.01 14.79
C ALA A 160 -4.55 -15.20 15.76
N LYS A 161 -3.74 -16.23 15.51
CA LYS A 161 -3.64 -17.42 16.36
C LYS A 161 -3.05 -17.08 17.72
N ASP A 162 -2.00 -16.26 17.76
CA ASP A 162 -1.39 -15.81 19.02
C ASP A 162 -2.38 -14.99 19.85
N LEU A 163 -3.14 -14.10 19.20
CA LEU A 163 -4.17 -13.32 19.88
C LEU A 163 -5.22 -14.22 20.54
N MET A 164 -5.68 -15.25 19.82
CA MET A 164 -6.73 -16.18 20.26
C MET A 164 -6.24 -17.26 21.24
N ALA A 165 -4.92 -17.48 21.32
CA ALA A 165 -4.29 -18.41 22.24
C ALA A 165 -4.22 -17.82 23.66
N ASP A 166 -3.98 -16.52 23.79
CA ASP A 166 -4.02 -15.83 25.07
C ASP A 166 -5.46 -15.46 25.46
N ALA A 167 -6.05 -16.25 26.36
CA ALA A 167 -7.44 -16.06 26.78
C ALA A 167 -7.73 -14.68 27.38
N ARG A 168 -6.75 -14.06 28.05
CA ARG A 168 -6.93 -12.77 28.72
C ARG A 168 -6.87 -11.62 27.72
N LEU A 169 -5.88 -11.64 26.81
CA LEU A 169 -5.80 -10.67 25.71
C LEU A 169 -7.01 -10.77 24.80
N TYR A 170 -7.39 -12.00 24.44
CA TYR A 170 -8.54 -12.24 23.57
C TYR A 170 -9.84 -11.76 24.20
N ALA A 171 -10.09 -12.07 25.47
CA ALA A 171 -11.30 -11.61 26.17
C ALA A 171 -11.34 -10.08 26.27
N PHE A 172 -10.22 -9.43 26.59
CA PHE A 172 -10.11 -7.97 26.61
C PHE A 172 -10.45 -7.39 25.23
N ALA A 173 -9.80 -7.88 24.18
CA ALA A 173 -10.00 -7.43 22.81
C ALA A 173 -11.46 -7.64 22.37
N MET A 174 -12.07 -8.80 22.62
CA MET A 174 -13.47 -9.05 22.26
C MET A 174 -14.43 -8.13 23.02
N LYS A 175 -14.14 -7.82 24.29
CA LYS A 175 -14.91 -6.87 25.10
C LYS A 175 -14.80 -5.44 24.58
N SER A 176 -13.63 -5.01 24.11
CA SER A 176 -13.46 -3.72 23.44
C SER A 176 -14.38 -3.53 22.24
N PHE A 177 -14.83 -4.61 21.60
CA PHE A 177 -15.73 -4.54 20.43
C PHE A 177 -17.14 -5.04 20.75
N GLY A 178 -17.43 -5.40 22.01
CA GLY A 178 -18.76 -5.86 22.45
C GLY A 178 -19.19 -7.19 21.84
N ILE A 179 -18.25 -8.04 21.47
CA ILE A 179 -18.50 -9.35 20.83
C ILE A 179 -18.11 -10.51 21.74
N GLU A 180 -18.12 -10.33 23.06
CA GLU A 180 -17.69 -11.31 24.06
C GLU A 180 -18.46 -12.63 23.97
N ALA A 181 -19.74 -12.58 23.57
CA ALA A 181 -20.56 -13.77 23.38
C ALA A 181 -19.99 -14.76 22.34
N SER A 182 -19.10 -14.30 21.47
CA SER A 182 -18.45 -15.09 20.43
C SER A 182 -17.12 -15.70 20.85
N ILE A 183 -16.67 -15.48 22.09
CA ILE A 183 -15.44 -16.08 22.63
C ILE A 183 -15.39 -17.62 22.47
N PRO A 184 -16.50 -18.37 22.70
CA PRO A 184 -16.48 -19.82 22.48
C PRO A 184 -16.33 -20.23 21.00
N ASN A 185 -16.68 -19.34 20.05
CA ASN A 185 -16.71 -19.65 18.63
C ASN A 185 -15.37 -19.30 17.94
N LYS A 186 -14.31 -20.01 18.33
CA LYS A 186 -12.94 -19.75 17.85
C LYS A 186 -12.80 -19.90 16.32
N GLU A 187 -13.45 -20.89 15.73
CA GLU A 187 -13.36 -21.11 14.27
C GLU A 187 -13.92 -19.93 13.47
N MET A 188 -15.05 -19.37 13.91
CA MET A 188 -15.63 -18.16 13.30
C MET A 188 -14.65 -16.99 13.40
N MET A 189 -14.05 -16.80 14.58
CA MET A 189 -13.18 -15.67 14.84
C MET A 189 -11.82 -15.78 14.14
N GLU A 190 -11.33 -17.00 13.92
CA GLU A 190 -10.17 -17.24 13.06
C GLU A 190 -10.47 -16.81 11.61
N LYS A 191 -11.67 -17.12 11.07
CA LYS A 191 -12.09 -16.65 9.73
C LYS A 191 -12.21 -15.13 9.65
N VAL A 192 -12.76 -14.49 10.69
CA VAL A 192 -12.87 -13.02 10.78
C VAL A 192 -11.49 -12.36 10.70
N LEU A 193 -10.52 -12.84 11.49
CA LEU A 193 -9.19 -12.25 11.55
C LEU A 193 -8.32 -12.60 10.34
N ALA A 194 -8.37 -13.85 9.86
CA ALA A 194 -7.58 -14.31 8.73
C ALA A 194 -8.05 -13.72 7.39
N GLY A 195 -9.35 -13.52 7.22
CA GLY A 195 -9.92 -12.91 6.00
C GLY A 195 -9.77 -11.39 5.94
N GLY A 196 -9.49 -10.74 7.07
CA GLY A 196 -9.34 -9.29 7.15
C GLY A 196 -10.57 -8.52 6.67
N VAL A 197 -10.36 -7.29 6.23
CA VAL A 197 -11.42 -6.36 5.77
C VAL A 197 -11.16 -5.73 4.40
N ARG A 198 -10.04 -6.11 3.75
CA ARG A 198 -9.65 -5.53 2.47
C ARG A 198 -10.55 -5.99 1.32
N ASP A 199 -10.89 -7.28 1.30
CA ASP A 199 -11.87 -7.81 0.35
C ASP A 199 -13.29 -7.43 0.81
N PRO A 200 -14.10 -6.72 -0.01
CA PRO A 200 -15.50 -6.45 0.32
C PRO A 200 -16.34 -7.71 0.60
N LYS A 201 -15.90 -8.87 0.08
CA LYS A 201 -16.50 -10.20 0.32
C LYS A 201 -15.80 -11.00 1.40
N SER A 202 -14.91 -10.38 2.18
CA SER A 202 -14.29 -11.06 3.33
C SER A 202 -15.38 -11.46 4.32
N PHE A 203 -15.12 -12.55 5.06
CA PHE A 203 -16.06 -13.06 6.05
C PHE A 203 -16.51 -11.97 7.03
N ALA A 204 -15.59 -11.13 7.50
CA ALA A 204 -15.91 -10.04 8.42
C ALA A 204 -16.82 -8.95 7.80
N ASN A 205 -16.65 -8.64 6.51
CA ASN A 205 -17.44 -7.62 5.82
C ASN A 205 -18.87 -8.09 5.48
N GLU A 206 -19.03 -9.38 5.18
CA GLU A 206 -20.33 -10.00 4.89
C GLU A 206 -21.21 -10.19 6.13
N MET A 207 -20.62 -10.16 7.34
CA MET A 207 -21.39 -10.26 8.58
C MET A 207 -22.37 -9.07 8.74
N ALA A 208 -23.57 -9.38 9.22
CA ALA A 208 -24.61 -8.40 9.52
C ALA A 208 -24.17 -7.44 10.63
N ASP A 209 -23.54 -7.99 11.68
CA ASP A 209 -22.99 -7.22 12.78
C ASP A 209 -21.62 -6.63 12.39
N LYS A 210 -21.57 -5.30 12.23
CA LYS A 210 -20.36 -4.58 11.80
C LYS A 210 -19.26 -4.54 12.85
N ARG A 211 -19.52 -5.00 14.08
CA ARG A 211 -18.49 -5.09 15.14
C ARG A 211 -17.39 -6.10 14.79
N TYR A 212 -17.70 -7.14 14.02
CA TYR A 212 -16.68 -8.10 13.54
C TYR A 212 -15.73 -7.48 12.52
N ALA A 213 -16.25 -6.72 11.55
CA ALA A 213 -15.42 -5.94 10.64
C ALA A 213 -14.56 -4.91 11.39
N ALA A 214 -15.13 -4.22 12.40
CA ALA A 214 -14.38 -3.31 13.23
C ALA A 214 -13.25 -4.01 14.02
N PHE A 215 -13.52 -5.21 14.55
CA PHE A 215 -12.54 -6.04 15.25
C PHE A 215 -11.40 -6.46 14.32
N ALA A 216 -11.73 -7.03 13.15
CA ALA A 216 -10.75 -7.38 12.12
C ALA A 216 -9.94 -6.18 11.61
N THR A 217 -10.55 -5.00 11.54
CA THR A 217 -9.87 -3.74 11.17
C THR A 217 -8.83 -3.32 12.20
N ALA A 218 -9.10 -3.54 13.50
CA ALA A 218 -8.18 -3.17 14.57
C ALA A 218 -7.01 -4.15 14.68
N PHE A 219 -7.28 -5.44 14.49
CA PHE A 219 -6.29 -6.53 14.52
C PHE A 219 -6.05 -7.09 13.12
N ASN A 220 -5.65 -6.22 12.19
CA ASN A 220 -5.60 -6.55 10.77
C ASN A 220 -4.32 -7.31 10.39
N PHE A 221 -4.19 -8.55 10.86
CA PHE A 221 -3.08 -9.45 10.53
C PHE A 221 -3.03 -9.82 9.05
N GLU A 222 -4.17 -9.80 8.34
CA GLU A 222 -4.21 -10.01 6.88
C GLU A 222 -3.42 -8.94 6.14
N ALA A 223 -3.59 -7.66 6.51
CA ALA A 223 -2.91 -6.56 5.85
C ALA A 223 -1.47 -6.33 6.36
N TYR A 224 -1.21 -6.58 7.65
CA TYR A 224 0.02 -6.14 8.31
C TYR A 224 0.85 -7.25 8.93
N SER A 225 0.40 -8.51 8.84
CA SER A 225 1.13 -9.66 9.40
C SER A 225 1.55 -9.41 10.86
N ALA A 226 2.83 -9.58 11.18
CA ALA A 226 3.36 -9.46 12.54
C ALA A 226 3.21 -8.05 13.16
N ASP A 227 3.09 -7.02 12.33
CA ASP A 227 3.05 -5.63 12.80
C ASP A 227 1.64 -5.12 13.10
N ALA A 228 0.61 -5.95 12.91
CA ALA A 228 -0.79 -5.53 13.08
C ALA A 228 -1.09 -4.89 14.44
N THR A 229 -0.37 -5.29 15.49
CA THR A 229 -0.54 -4.80 16.87
C THR A 229 0.36 -3.61 17.23
N THR A 230 1.29 -3.22 16.34
CA THR A 230 2.28 -2.15 16.58
C THR A 230 2.29 -1.08 15.50
N ILE A 231 1.58 -1.29 14.39
CA ILE A 231 1.53 -0.38 13.25
C ILE A 231 0.88 0.98 13.55
N ASN A 232 1.52 2.04 13.08
CA ASN A 232 0.92 3.37 12.97
C ASN A 232 1.10 3.86 11.51
N PRO A 233 0.03 4.27 10.79
CA PRO A 233 0.13 4.69 9.39
C PRO A 233 1.07 5.86 9.08
N SER A 234 1.37 6.71 10.07
CA SER A 234 2.33 7.82 9.97
C SER A 234 3.79 7.38 10.14
N GLN A 235 4.07 6.16 10.60
CA GLN A 235 5.43 5.68 10.89
C GLN A 235 5.93 4.74 9.77
N GLN A 236 6.26 3.48 10.10
CA GLN A 236 6.83 2.50 9.17
C GLN A 236 6.09 2.40 7.82
N PRO A 237 4.74 2.37 7.76
CA PRO A 237 4.04 2.33 6.47
C PRO A 237 4.30 3.55 5.58
N SER A 238 4.56 4.73 6.17
CA SER A 238 4.97 5.92 5.41
C SER A 238 6.41 5.80 4.92
N THR A 239 7.30 5.20 5.72
CA THR A 239 8.67 4.83 5.30
C THR A 239 8.65 3.82 4.15
N ASP A 240 7.88 2.74 4.25
CA ASP A 240 7.80 1.72 3.20
C ASP A 240 7.29 2.31 1.89
N LYS A 241 6.28 3.18 1.97
CA LYS A 241 5.77 3.96 0.83
C LYS A 241 6.85 4.87 0.24
N PHE A 242 7.67 5.54 1.06
CA PHE A 242 8.78 6.39 0.62
C PHE A 242 9.88 5.59 -0.09
N LEU A 243 10.29 4.45 0.47
CA LEU A 243 11.28 3.56 -0.15
C LEU A 243 10.76 3.01 -1.47
N ARG A 244 9.50 2.57 -1.50
CA ARG A 244 8.86 2.07 -2.72
C ARG A 244 8.72 3.15 -3.79
N GLN A 245 8.34 4.38 -3.41
CA GLN A 245 8.31 5.51 -4.33
C GLN A 245 9.70 5.82 -4.89
N THR A 246 10.73 5.80 -4.05
CA THR A 246 12.11 6.08 -4.47
C THR A 246 12.63 4.98 -5.40
N LEU A 247 12.35 3.71 -5.11
CA LEU A 247 12.68 2.59 -5.99
C LEU A 247 12.03 2.75 -7.38
N GLU A 248 10.75 3.12 -7.42
CA GLU A 248 10.02 3.34 -8.68
C GLU A 248 10.62 4.51 -9.47
N GLU A 249 10.98 5.61 -8.80
CA GLU A 249 11.64 6.77 -9.43
C GLU A 249 13.04 6.44 -9.95
N ASP A 250 13.86 5.74 -9.16
CA ASP A 250 15.20 5.34 -9.55
C ASP A 250 15.15 4.40 -10.77
N ALA A 251 14.24 3.42 -10.76
CA ALA A 251 14.02 2.55 -11.92
C ALA A 251 13.53 3.34 -13.16
N GLY A 252 12.73 4.40 -12.96
CA GLY A 252 12.22 5.24 -14.03
C GLY A 252 13.27 6.12 -14.71
N LYS A 253 14.34 6.51 -13.98
CA LYS A 253 15.48 7.24 -14.56
C LYS A 253 16.17 6.42 -15.66
N ASP A 254 16.22 5.10 -15.47
CA ASP A 254 16.79 4.17 -16.44
C ASP A 254 15.76 3.72 -17.48
N ASN A 255 14.54 3.40 -17.05
CA ASN A 255 13.47 2.93 -17.92
C ASN A 255 12.07 3.26 -17.35
N GLU A 256 11.40 4.25 -17.96
CA GLU A 256 10.04 4.68 -17.56
C GLU A 256 9.01 3.55 -17.63
N GLY A 257 9.17 2.57 -18.54
CA GLY A 257 8.30 1.40 -18.61
C GLY A 257 8.41 0.51 -17.36
N VAL A 258 9.61 0.40 -16.78
CA VAL A 258 9.81 -0.33 -15.52
C VAL A 258 9.12 0.39 -14.38
N ARG A 259 9.27 1.71 -14.28
CA ARG A 259 8.58 2.53 -13.27
C ARG A 259 7.06 2.38 -13.35
N LEU A 260 6.49 2.49 -14.56
CA LEU A 260 5.06 2.33 -14.77
C LEU A 260 4.57 0.92 -14.39
N ALA A 261 5.34 -0.12 -14.69
CA ALA A 261 5.00 -1.49 -14.31
C ALA A 261 5.01 -1.69 -12.78
N LEU A 262 6.05 -1.21 -12.09
CA LEU A 262 6.16 -1.28 -10.62
C LEU A 262 5.07 -0.47 -9.92
N TYR A 263 4.73 0.70 -10.47
CA TYR A 263 3.65 1.55 -9.98
C TYR A 263 2.29 0.86 -10.13
N PHE A 264 2.02 0.29 -11.30
CA PHE A 264 0.78 -0.44 -11.56
C PHE A 264 0.67 -1.66 -10.64
N GLU A 265 1.73 -2.45 -10.49
CA GLU A 265 1.77 -3.60 -9.59
C GLU A 265 1.44 -3.20 -8.15
N ARG A 266 2.03 -2.09 -7.66
CA ARG A 266 1.74 -1.54 -6.32
C ARG A 266 0.28 -1.16 -6.15
N LYS A 267 -0.31 -0.52 -7.15
CA LYS A 267 -1.68 0.01 -7.10
C LYS A 267 -2.75 -1.01 -7.44
N ALA A 268 -2.41 -2.12 -8.10
CA ALA A 268 -3.33 -3.09 -8.67
C ALA A 268 -4.42 -3.56 -7.68
N SER A 269 -4.05 -3.85 -6.43
CA SER A 269 -5.00 -4.31 -5.40
C SER A 269 -6.02 -3.26 -4.95
N SER A 270 -5.76 -1.97 -5.21
CA SER A 270 -6.66 -0.87 -4.87
C SER A 270 -7.60 -0.47 -6.01
N ILE A 271 -7.45 -1.06 -7.18
CA ILE A 271 -8.26 -0.75 -8.37
C ILE A 271 -9.58 -1.53 -8.26
N GLY A 272 -10.68 -0.82 -8.00
CA GLY A 272 -12.02 -1.41 -7.93
C GLY A 272 -12.79 -1.36 -9.25
N SER A 273 -12.45 -0.39 -10.11
CA SER A 273 -13.12 -0.14 -11.38
C SER A 273 -12.16 0.43 -12.44
N PHE A 274 -12.55 0.38 -13.71
CA PHE A 274 -11.79 1.05 -14.79
C PHE A 274 -11.89 2.58 -14.72
N TYR A 275 -12.86 3.14 -14.00
CA TYR A 275 -12.86 4.56 -13.68
C TYR A 275 -11.68 4.93 -12.76
N ASP A 276 -11.33 4.06 -11.81
CA ASP A 276 -10.15 4.26 -10.95
C ASP A 276 -8.85 4.21 -11.77
N VAL A 277 -8.79 3.33 -12.78
CA VAL A 277 -7.68 3.28 -13.74
C VAL A 277 -7.57 4.59 -14.51
N LEU A 278 -8.69 5.12 -15.02
CA LEU A 278 -8.69 6.36 -15.81
C LEU A 278 -8.46 7.61 -14.97
N ALA A 279 -8.77 7.57 -13.68
CA ALA A 279 -8.49 8.66 -12.74
C ALA A 279 -6.99 8.85 -12.48
N ASP A 280 -6.17 7.83 -12.72
CA ASP A 280 -4.71 7.89 -12.61
C ASP A 280 -4.05 7.82 -14.00
N PRO A 281 -3.41 8.90 -14.48
CA PRO A 281 -2.78 8.92 -15.80
C PRO A 281 -1.73 7.82 -16.03
N ALA A 282 -1.00 7.40 -15.00
CA ALA A 282 0.00 6.35 -15.10
C ALA A 282 -0.68 4.98 -15.27
N LEU A 283 -1.73 4.69 -14.50
CA LEU A 283 -2.51 3.44 -14.66
C LEU A 283 -3.20 3.39 -16.03
N ALA A 284 -3.83 4.49 -16.45
CA ALA A 284 -4.45 4.62 -17.76
C ALA A 284 -3.46 4.38 -18.89
N LYS A 285 -2.22 4.91 -18.78
CA LYS A 285 -1.16 4.72 -19.78
C LYS A 285 -0.74 3.25 -19.86
N VAL A 286 -0.60 2.57 -18.73
CA VAL A 286 -0.27 1.14 -18.68
C VAL A 286 -1.35 0.31 -19.37
N VAL A 287 -2.63 0.52 -19.05
CA VAL A 287 -3.75 -0.23 -19.65
C VAL A 287 -3.86 0.02 -21.15
N ARG A 288 -3.78 1.27 -21.61
CA ARG A 288 -3.82 1.60 -23.05
C ARG A 288 -2.68 0.93 -23.81
N THR A 289 -1.45 1.03 -23.29
CA THR A 289 -0.28 0.39 -23.91
C THR A 289 -0.40 -1.13 -23.92
N ALA A 290 -0.86 -1.74 -22.82
CA ALA A 290 -1.06 -3.20 -22.74
C ALA A 290 -2.09 -3.70 -23.77
N LEU A 291 -3.13 -2.90 -24.04
CA LEU A 291 -4.14 -3.19 -25.06
C LEU A 291 -3.70 -2.83 -26.49
N GLY A 292 -2.52 -2.22 -26.66
CA GLY A 292 -2.02 -1.78 -27.96
C GLY A 292 -2.80 -0.60 -28.54
N LEU A 293 -3.42 0.22 -27.69
CA LEU A 293 -4.21 1.38 -28.10
C LEU A 293 -3.29 2.58 -28.38
N PRO A 294 -3.54 3.35 -29.45
CA PRO A 294 -2.76 4.55 -29.75
C PRO A 294 -3.00 5.65 -28.71
N GLU A 295 -2.03 6.55 -28.54
CA GLU A 295 -2.10 7.63 -27.55
C GLU A 295 -3.32 8.54 -27.74
N ALA A 296 -3.72 8.79 -28.99
CA ALA A 296 -4.91 9.56 -29.33
C ALA A 296 -6.21 9.02 -28.69
N PHE A 297 -6.25 7.72 -28.36
CA PHE A 297 -7.39 7.11 -27.68
C PHE A 297 -7.66 7.72 -26.29
N ALA A 298 -6.65 8.35 -25.65
CA ALA A 298 -6.81 9.05 -24.38
C ALA A 298 -7.87 10.17 -24.42
N SER A 299 -8.09 10.75 -25.61
CA SER A 299 -9.04 11.85 -25.83
C SER A 299 -10.48 11.37 -26.07
N ALA A 300 -10.68 10.05 -26.21
CA ALA A 300 -12.01 9.49 -26.35
C ALA A 300 -12.83 9.72 -25.07
N ASP A 301 -14.15 9.75 -25.24
CA ASP A 301 -15.10 9.80 -24.13
C ASP A 301 -14.81 8.71 -23.08
N ILE A 302 -14.87 9.08 -21.80
CA ILE A 302 -14.47 8.21 -20.67
C ILE A 302 -15.28 6.90 -20.69
N ASP A 303 -16.60 6.98 -20.91
CA ASP A 303 -17.45 5.80 -20.90
C ASP A 303 -17.12 4.85 -22.06
N ARG A 304 -16.69 5.39 -23.21
CA ARG A 304 -16.20 4.58 -24.33
C ARG A 304 -14.89 3.90 -24.01
N GLN A 305 -13.96 4.58 -23.32
CA GLN A 305 -12.71 3.97 -22.88
C GLN A 305 -12.97 2.83 -21.90
N VAL A 306 -13.84 3.05 -20.91
CA VAL A 306 -14.24 2.03 -19.92
C VAL A 306 -14.87 0.82 -20.60
N LYS A 307 -15.85 1.01 -21.50
CA LYS A 307 -16.48 -0.10 -22.23
C LYS A 307 -15.47 -0.97 -22.97
N LEU A 308 -14.52 -0.34 -23.68
CA LEU A 308 -13.47 -1.08 -24.38
C LEU A 308 -12.58 -1.86 -23.41
N PHE A 309 -12.22 -1.25 -22.27
CA PHE A 309 -11.44 -1.95 -21.25
C PHE A 309 -12.19 -3.16 -20.69
N GLU A 310 -13.48 -3.03 -20.40
CA GLU A 310 -14.33 -4.11 -19.89
C GLU A 310 -14.52 -5.25 -20.90
N GLU A 311 -14.56 -4.95 -22.21
CA GLU A 311 -14.60 -5.96 -23.27
C GLU A 311 -13.31 -6.80 -23.35
N LYS A 312 -12.16 -6.23 -22.94
CA LYS A 312 -10.84 -6.86 -23.11
C LYS A 312 -10.23 -7.38 -21.81
N LEU A 313 -10.62 -6.83 -20.66
CA LEU A 313 -10.00 -7.06 -19.37
C LEU A 313 -11.08 -7.22 -18.30
N LYS A 314 -10.78 -8.07 -17.31
CA LYS A 314 -11.60 -8.19 -16.10
C LYS A 314 -10.89 -7.50 -14.95
N ILE A 315 -11.56 -6.58 -14.28
CA ILE A 315 -10.95 -5.81 -13.18
C ILE A 315 -10.44 -6.71 -12.06
N SER A 316 -11.14 -7.81 -11.78
CA SER A 316 -10.77 -8.83 -10.80
C SER A 316 -9.43 -9.51 -11.10
N ASP A 317 -8.94 -9.44 -12.34
CA ASP A 317 -7.69 -10.07 -12.73
C ASP A 317 -6.48 -9.30 -12.20
N PHE A 318 -6.62 -8.01 -11.87
CA PHE A 318 -5.56 -7.22 -11.24
C PHE A 318 -5.31 -7.61 -9.78
N SER A 319 -6.29 -8.22 -9.12
CA SER A 319 -6.11 -8.78 -7.76
C SER A 319 -5.47 -10.17 -7.76
N ASN A 320 -5.39 -10.84 -8.91
CA ASN A 320 -4.76 -12.15 -9.03
C ASN A 320 -3.28 -11.99 -9.41
N PRO A 321 -2.32 -12.42 -8.56
CA PRO A 321 -0.89 -12.19 -8.80
C PRO A 321 -0.39 -12.76 -10.13
N LYS A 322 -0.90 -13.92 -10.55
CA LYS A 322 -0.49 -14.56 -11.81
C LYS A 322 -1.00 -13.77 -13.01
N LYS A 323 -2.29 -13.43 -13.01
CA LYS A 323 -2.90 -12.67 -14.11
C LYS A 323 -2.36 -11.25 -14.21
N LEU A 324 -2.10 -10.60 -13.08
CA LEU A 324 -1.41 -9.32 -13.02
C LEU A 324 0.00 -9.43 -13.63
N GLY A 325 0.74 -10.49 -13.30
CA GLY A 325 2.05 -10.77 -13.90
C GLY A 325 1.98 -10.93 -15.42
N ASP A 326 1.02 -11.70 -15.94
CA ASP A 326 0.82 -11.87 -17.38
C ASP A 326 0.45 -10.55 -18.08
N PHE A 327 -0.41 -9.75 -17.44
CA PHE A 327 -0.78 -8.41 -17.91
C PHE A 327 0.43 -7.47 -17.97
N LEU A 328 1.25 -7.42 -16.92
CA LEU A 328 2.45 -6.58 -16.87
C LEU A 328 3.55 -7.06 -17.81
N LYS A 329 3.66 -8.37 -18.05
CA LYS A 329 4.53 -8.92 -19.10
C LYS A 329 4.12 -8.40 -20.48
N ARG A 330 2.83 -8.41 -20.80
CA ARG A 330 2.31 -7.86 -22.06
C ARG A 330 2.59 -6.37 -22.16
N PHE A 331 2.29 -5.60 -21.11
CA PHE A 331 2.58 -4.16 -21.05
C PHE A 331 4.05 -3.86 -21.32
N THR A 332 4.96 -4.44 -20.54
CA THR A 332 6.41 -4.18 -20.63
C THR A 332 7.00 -4.60 -21.97
N SER A 333 6.47 -5.67 -22.59
CA SER A 333 6.88 -6.10 -23.93
C SER A 333 6.43 -5.10 -25.02
N LEU A 334 5.18 -4.65 -24.98
CA LEU A 334 4.68 -3.64 -25.92
C LEU A 334 5.33 -2.27 -25.69
N TRP A 335 5.63 -1.93 -24.45
CA TRP A 335 6.39 -0.74 -24.11
C TRP A 335 7.77 -0.77 -24.76
N GLU A 336 8.52 -1.87 -24.61
CA GLU A 336 9.86 -2.02 -25.19
C GLU A 336 9.86 -1.91 -26.72
N ILE A 337 8.83 -2.43 -27.40
CA ILE A 337 8.70 -2.31 -28.86
C ILE A 337 8.55 -0.84 -29.27
N ASN A 338 7.78 -0.06 -28.51
CA ASN A 338 7.52 1.34 -28.82
C ASN A 338 8.58 2.29 -28.26
N ASN A 339 9.35 1.86 -27.26
CA ASN A 339 10.37 2.63 -26.54
C ASN A 339 11.61 1.75 -26.33
N PRO A 340 12.38 1.45 -27.39
CA PRO A 340 13.48 0.51 -27.32
C PRO A 340 14.58 1.03 -26.39
N SER A 341 14.81 0.28 -25.31
CA SER A 341 15.93 0.47 -24.38
C SER A 341 17.17 -0.32 -24.79
N SER A 342 17.03 -1.23 -25.78
CA SER A 342 18.09 -1.99 -26.44
C SER A 342 17.67 -2.38 -27.88
N PRO A 343 18.60 -2.83 -28.74
CA PRO A 343 18.28 -3.18 -30.13
C PRO A 343 17.18 -4.24 -30.25
N VAL A 344 16.26 -4.04 -31.21
CA VAL A 344 14.95 -4.70 -31.40
C VAL A 344 14.97 -6.24 -31.42
N GLN A 345 16.11 -6.87 -31.70
CA GLN A 345 16.23 -8.33 -31.84
C GLN A 345 15.93 -9.11 -30.54
N ALA A 346 16.05 -8.50 -29.36
CA ALA A 346 15.75 -9.16 -28.07
C ALA A 346 14.25 -9.13 -27.69
N SER A 347 13.47 -8.21 -28.26
CA SER A 347 12.10 -7.90 -27.81
C SER A 347 11.04 -8.87 -28.36
N VAL A 348 11.28 -9.44 -29.55
CA VAL A 348 10.36 -10.37 -30.22
C VAL A 348 10.39 -11.76 -29.56
N GLY A 349 11.54 -12.23 -29.10
CA GLY A 349 11.69 -13.55 -28.46
C GLY A 349 10.86 -13.70 -27.17
N ILE A 350 10.67 -12.61 -26.42
CA ILE A 350 9.89 -12.60 -25.16
C ILE A 350 8.38 -12.71 -25.43
N LEU A 351 7.89 -12.09 -26.51
CA LEU A 351 6.47 -12.11 -26.89
C LEU A 351 6.02 -13.52 -27.32
N PHE A 352 6.91 -14.29 -27.94
CA PHE A 352 6.63 -15.65 -28.43
C PHE A 352 7.13 -16.76 -27.48
N GLY A 353 7.59 -16.41 -26.28
CA GLY A 353 8.04 -17.40 -25.29
C GLY A 353 9.27 -18.20 -25.72
N MET A 354 10.07 -17.68 -26.64
CA MET A 354 11.36 -18.29 -26.96
C MET A 354 12.32 -18.07 -25.78
N PRO A 355 13.08 -19.08 -25.35
CA PRO A 355 14.16 -18.85 -24.39
C PRO A 355 15.07 -17.76 -24.95
N PRO A 356 15.62 -16.86 -24.10
CA PRO A 356 16.62 -15.93 -24.57
C PRO A 356 17.76 -16.76 -25.14
N ALA A 357 17.88 -16.78 -26.47
CA ALA A 357 19.07 -17.27 -27.10
C ALA A 357 20.17 -16.33 -26.59
N TYR A 358 20.97 -16.80 -25.64
CA TYR A 358 22.34 -16.34 -25.46
C TYR A 358 23.10 -16.73 -26.74
N GLY A 359 22.71 -16.10 -27.84
CA GLY A 359 23.32 -16.26 -29.14
C GLY A 359 24.56 -15.42 -29.13
N VAL A 360 25.70 -16.10 -29.26
CA VAL A 360 26.97 -15.52 -29.66
C VAL A 360 26.71 -14.39 -30.66
N SER A 361 27.11 -13.15 -30.32
CA SER A 361 26.94 -11.99 -31.19
C SER A 361 27.47 -12.33 -32.59
N THR A 362 26.74 -11.93 -33.63
CA THR A 362 27.20 -12.08 -35.03
C THR A 362 28.61 -11.54 -35.23
N ASP A 363 28.99 -10.49 -34.49
CA ASP A 363 30.35 -9.93 -34.47
C ASP A 363 31.41 -10.90 -33.93
N LEU A 364 31.07 -11.75 -32.95
CA LEU A 364 31.96 -12.78 -32.43
C LEU A 364 32.09 -13.95 -33.41
N MET A 365 31.02 -14.28 -34.14
CA MET A 365 31.11 -15.27 -35.23
C MET A 365 31.96 -14.77 -36.41
N PHE A 366 31.82 -13.48 -36.78
CA PHE A 366 32.69 -12.86 -37.78
C PHE A 366 34.15 -12.75 -37.32
N ALA A 367 34.39 -12.49 -36.02
CA ALA A 367 35.73 -12.47 -35.45
C ALA A 367 36.37 -13.87 -35.42
N MET A 368 35.60 -14.91 -35.11
CA MET A 368 36.09 -16.30 -35.14
C MET A 368 36.36 -16.81 -36.56
N GLN A 369 35.64 -16.33 -37.57
CA GLN A 369 35.89 -16.69 -38.97
C GLN A 369 37.20 -16.08 -39.51
N LYS A 370 37.67 -14.98 -38.90
CA LYS A 370 38.98 -14.35 -39.20
C LYS A 370 40.17 -14.96 -38.46
N LEU A 371 39.94 -15.84 -37.48
CA LEU A 371 40.99 -16.52 -36.71
C LEU A 371 41.40 -17.88 -37.27
N ARG A 372 40.90 -18.26 -38.45
CA ARG A 372 41.43 -19.40 -39.21
C ARG A 372 42.44 -18.93 -40.25
N PHE A 373 43.69 -18.85 -39.84
CA PHE A 373 44.87 -18.99 -40.70
C PHE A 373 45.82 -19.98 -40.06
#